data_AF-A0A7J8SV48-F1
#
_entry.id   AF-A0A7J8SV48-F1
#
_cell.length_a   1.000
_cell.length_b   1.000
_cell.length_c   1.000
_cell.angle_alpha   90.00
_cell.angle_beta   90.00
_cell.angle_gamma   90.00
#
_symmetry.space_group_name_H-M   'P 1'
#
loop_
_entity.id
_entity.type
_entity.pdbx_description
1 polymer ?
#
loop_
_entity_poly.entity_id
_entity_poly.type
_entity_poly.pdbx_seq_one_letter_code
_entity_poly.pdbx_strand_id
1 'polypeptide(L)' 'MMNIDIDGILKELLNDGHIAKTKIVCTLGSASRSVPMIEKLLRADMNVARFNFSHGSHEYHQETLNNLE' A
#
# COMPACT_ATOMS: atom_id res chain seq x y z
N MET A 1 -8.75 -34.38 11.88
CA MET A 1 -8.97 -32.98 12.28
C MET A 1 -7.73 -32.21 11.89
N MET A 2 -7.86 -31.06 11.21
CA MET A 2 -6.71 -30.19 10.98
C MET A 2 -6.26 -29.65 12.33
N ASN A 3 -5.05 -30.03 12.76
CA ASN A 3 -4.40 -29.36 13.87
C ASN A 3 -3.92 -28.00 13.36
N ILE A 4 -4.33 -26.95 14.06
CA ILE A 4 -3.80 -25.60 13.88
C ILE A 4 -2.37 -25.62 14.43
N ASP A 5 -1.40 -25.32 13.58
CA ASP A 5 0.00 -25.18 13.98
C ASP A 5 0.21 -23.82 14.66
N ILE A 6 0.11 -23.82 16.00
CA ILE A 6 0.27 -22.61 16.80
C ILE A 6 1.69 -22.06 16.71
N ASP A 7 2.70 -22.93 16.63
CA ASP A 7 4.10 -22.51 16.56
C ASP A 7 4.42 -21.83 15.23
N GLY A 8 3.84 -22.32 14.13
CA GLY A 8 3.90 -21.67 12.82
C GLY A 8 3.23 -20.29 12.82
N ILE A 9 2.04 -20.18 13.44
CA ILE A 9 1.29 -18.90 13.53
C ILE A 9 2.06 -17.87 14.35
N LEU A 10 2.61 -18.27 15.49
CA LEU A 10 3.37 -17.36 16.35
C LEU A 10 4.68 -16.90 15.71
N LYS A 11 5.26 -17.72 14.82
CA LYS A 11 6.47 -17.38 14.06
C LYS A 11 6.20 -16.37 12.93
N GLU A 12 5.03 -16.40 12.29
CA GLU A 12 4.64 -15.43 11.25
C GLU A 12 4.38 -14.01 11.79
N LEU A 13 4.14 -13.87 13.10
CA LEU A 13 3.83 -12.58 13.74
C LEU A 13 5.06 -11.72 14.05
N LEU A 14 6.25 -12.31 14.00
CA LEU A 14 7.50 -11.57 14.11
C LEU A 14 7.91 -11.11 12.71
N ASN A 15 8.19 -9.81 12.57
CA ASN A 15 8.50 -9.10 11.32
C ASN A 15 9.78 -9.61 10.64
N ASP A 16 9.77 -10.85 10.17
CA ASP A 16 10.94 -11.56 9.64
C ASP A 16 11.08 -11.38 8.12
N GLY A 17 10.47 -10.32 7.55
CA GLY A 17 10.39 -10.14 6.10
C GLY A 17 9.31 -10.98 5.44
N HIS A 18 8.26 -11.33 6.19
CA HIS A 18 7.09 -12.02 5.62
C HIS A 18 6.35 -11.09 4.66
N ILE A 19 6.53 -11.30 3.35
CA ILE A 19 5.82 -10.56 2.31
C ILE A 19 4.37 -11.07 2.29
N ALA A 20 3.41 -10.20 2.61
CA ALA A 20 2.00 -10.52 2.47
C ALA A 20 1.73 -11.00 1.02
N LYS A 21 1.06 -12.17 0.92
CA LYS A 21 0.69 -12.74 -0.38
C LYS A 21 -0.34 -11.84 -1.08
N THR A 22 -1.29 -11.32 -0.31
CA THR A 22 -2.28 -10.36 -0.78
C THR A 22 -1.65 -8.98 -0.95
N LYS A 23 -1.91 -8.33 -2.08
CA LYS A 23 -1.41 -6.98 -2.38
C LYS A 23 -2.43 -5.91 -2.04
N ILE A 24 -1.95 -4.75 -1.62
CA ILE A 24 -2.76 -3.59 -1.24
C ILE A 24 -2.74 -2.57 -2.38
N VAL A 25 -3.93 -2.22 -2.87
CA VAL A 25 -4.15 -1.16 -3.86
C VAL A 25 -4.75 0.05 -3.15
N CYS A 26 -4.10 1.21 -3.24
CA CYS A 26 -4.63 2.46 -2.69
C CYS A 26 -4.97 3.44 -3.82
N THR A 27 -6.16 4.03 -3.77
CA THR A 27 -6.49 5.13 -4.68
C THR A 27 -5.88 6.43 -4.17
N LEU A 28 -5.03 7.07 -4.97
CA LEU A 28 -4.43 8.36 -4.62
C LEU A 28 -5.36 9.51 -4.97
N GLY A 29 -5.47 10.45 -4.04
CA GLY A 29 -6.42 11.58 -4.09
C GLY A 29 -5.92 12.76 -3.27
N SER A 30 -6.77 13.77 -3.10
CA SER A 30 -6.42 15.01 -2.39
C SER A 30 -5.91 14.77 -0.97
N ALA A 31 -6.44 13.75 -0.28
CA ALA A 31 -6.02 13.38 1.08
C ALA A 31 -4.73 12.52 1.14
N SER A 32 -4.31 11.92 0.04
CA SER A 32 -3.26 10.89 0.00
C SER A 32 -2.12 11.15 -0.97
N ARG A 33 -2.13 12.27 -1.71
CA ARG A 33 -1.13 12.58 -2.75
C ARG A 33 0.10 13.36 -2.28
N SER A 34 0.19 13.74 -1.00
CA SER A 34 1.38 14.44 -0.48
C SER A 34 2.50 13.45 -0.21
N VAL A 35 3.75 13.83 -0.47
CA VAL A 35 4.94 12.98 -0.25
C VAL A 35 4.96 12.35 1.16
N PRO A 36 4.73 13.10 2.26
CA PRO A 36 4.74 12.51 3.61
C PRO A 36 3.62 11.49 3.85
N MET A 37 2.49 11.63 3.15
CA MET A 37 1.38 10.67 3.26
C MET A 37 1.66 9.43 2.41
N ILE A 38 2.19 9.60 1.21
CA ILE A 38 2.63 8.48 0.35
C ILE A 38 3.68 7.64 1.07
N GLU A 39 4.67 8.26 1.75
CA GLU A 39 5.65 7.53 2.54
C GLU A 39 5.00 6.66 3.63
N LYS A 40 3.99 7.20 4.33
CA LYS A 40 3.24 6.43 5.33
C LYS A 40 2.50 5.25 4.69
N LEU A 41 1.90 5.43 3.52
CA LEU A 41 1.21 4.37 2.78
C LEU A 41 2.19 3.29 2.32
N LEU A 42 3.37 3.66 1.82
CA LEU A 42 4.42 2.71 1.44
C LEU A 42 4.93 1.91 2.64
N ARG A 43 5.15 2.57 3.80
CA ARG A 43 5.51 1.89 5.05
C ARG A 43 4.39 1.01 5.60
N ALA A 44 3.13 1.31 5.26
CA ALA A 44 1.96 0.51 5.56
C ALA A 44 1.66 -0.57 4.50
N ASP A 45 2.63 -0.88 3.64
CA ASP A 45 2.60 -1.96 2.64
C ASP A 45 1.65 -1.72 1.46
N MET A 46 1.41 -0.45 1.08
CA MET A 46 0.81 -0.13 -0.22
C MET A 46 1.70 -0.66 -1.36
N ASN A 47 1.14 -1.50 -2.23
CA ASN A 47 1.89 -2.09 -3.34
C ASN A 47 1.53 -1.46 -4.70
N VAL A 48 0.31 -0.96 -4.86
CA VAL A 48 -0.17 -0.36 -6.12
C VAL A 48 -0.86 0.98 -5.85
N ALA A 49 -0.41 2.03 -6.52
CA ALA A 49 -1.11 3.30 -6.59
C ALA A 49 -2.13 3.30 -7.73
N ARG A 50 -3.41 3.47 -7.40
CA ARG A 50 -4.50 3.62 -8.37
C ARG A 50 -4.78 5.11 -8.60
N PHE A 51 -4.77 5.51 -9.86
CA PHE A 51 -5.21 6.84 -10.31
C PHE A 51 -6.65 6.73 -10.82
N ASN A 52 -7.58 7.46 -10.19
CA ASN A 52 -8.98 7.43 -10.58
C ASN A 52 -9.29 8.53 -11.61
N PHE A 53 -9.17 8.21 -12.90
CA PHE A 53 -9.38 9.16 -14.00
C PHE A 53 -10.84 9.62 -14.20
N SER A 54 -11.81 9.07 -13.46
CA SER A 54 -13.14 9.68 -13.37
C SER A 54 -13.12 11.06 -12.68
N HIS A 55 -12.04 11.39 -11.98
CA HIS A 55 -11.81 12.68 -11.32
C HIS A 55 -10.39 13.20 -11.59
N GLY A 56 -10.20 14.52 -11.43
CA GLY A 56 -8.89 15.17 -11.63
C GLY A 56 -8.55 15.42 -13.10
N SER A 57 -7.60 16.33 -13.34
CA SER A 57 -7.02 16.59 -14.67
C SER A 57 -5.76 15.75 -14.90
N HIS A 58 -5.22 15.79 -16.11
CA HIS A 58 -3.93 15.14 -16.43
C HIS A 58 -2.80 15.73 -15.58
N GLU A 59 -2.78 17.05 -15.39
CA GLU A 59 -1.78 17.75 -14.58
C GLU A 59 -1.86 17.34 -13.11
N TYR A 60 -3.08 17.17 -12.59
CA TYR A 60 -3.30 16.67 -11.23
C TYR A 60 -2.74 15.26 -11.02
N HIS A 61 -2.96 14.37 -12.00
CA HIS A 61 -2.42 13.00 -11.96
C HIS A 61 -0.90 12.99 -12.16
N GLN A 62 -0.36 13.88 -13.01
CA GLN A 62 1.08 14.04 -13.19
C GLN A 62 1.77 14.53 -11.92
N GLU A 63 1.22 15.53 -11.22
CA GLU A 63 1.74 15.99 -9.92
C GLU A 63 1.73 14.84 -8.91
N THR A 64 0.65 14.05 -8.89
CA THR A 64 0.54 12.88 -7.99
C THR A 64 1.57 11.80 -8.32
N LEU A 65 1.87 11.59 -9.62
CA LEU A 65 2.93 10.69 -10.06
C LEU A 65 4.31 11.21 -9.65
N ASN A 66 4.59 12.50 -9.86
CA ASN A 66 5.86 13.12 -9.46
C ASN A 66 6.11 13.03 -7.94
N ASN A 67 5.05 13.05 -7.12
CA ASN A 67 5.19 12.87 -5.67
C ASN A 67 5.45 11.40 -5.25
N LEU A 68 5.27 10.44 -6.16
CA LEU A 68 5.49 9.01 -5.94
C LEU A 68 6.89 8.55 -6.38
N GLU A 69 7.53 9.28 -7.30
CA GLU A 69 8.92 9.06 -7.76
C GLU A 69 9.94 9.38 -6.66
#